data_AF-A0A1W2EJJ2-F1
#
_entry.id   AF-A0A1W2EJJ2-F1
#
_cell.length_a   1.000
_cell.length_b   1.000
_cell.length_c   1.000
_cell.angle_alpha   90.00
_cell.angle_beta   90.00
_cell.angle_gamma   90.00
#
_symmetry.space_group_name_H-M   'P 1'
#
loop_
_entity.id
_entity.type
_entity.pdbx_description
1 polymer ?
#
loop_
_entity_poly.entity_id
_entity_poly.type
_entity_poly.pdbx_seq_one_letter_code
_entity_poly.pdbx_strand_id
1 'polypeptide(L)'
;MNDDQNTSGPYLPPGTAVCYDGLEQGGPEYGIVVHCWLDEEIGAHDCYVAFFGDKQPMGKPIEKPYILRYASTSLTVIDKAAD
;
A
#
# COMPACT_ATOMS: atom_id res chain seq x y z
N MET A 1 -16.42 23.94 14.70
CA MET A 1 -15.34 22.95 14.66
C MET A 1 -15.55 22.19 13.37
N ASN A 2 -14.73 22.46 12.35
CA ASN A 2 -14.84 21.78 11.06
C ASN A 2 -13.97 20.52 11.16
N ASP A 3 -14.58 19.36 11.38
CA ASP A 3 -13.98 18.03 11.25
C ASP A 3 -13.80 17.65 9.76
N ASP A 4 -13.38 18.62 8.95
CA ASP A 4 -13.06 18.45 7.54
C ASP A 4 -11.56 18.22 7.42
N GLN A 5 -11.15 16.96 7.55
CA GLN A 5 -10.12 16.35 6.72
C GLN A 5 -10.05 14.86 7.07
N ASN A 6 -10.25 14.02 6.05
CA ASN A 6 -9.96 12.59 6.04
C ASN A 6 -8.44 12.36 6.21
N THR A 7 -7.87 12.75 7.35
CA THR A 7 -6.45 12.57 7.70
C THR A 7 -6.13 11.10 7.95
N SER A 8 -7.16 10.28 8.17
CA SER A 8 -7.07 8.84 8.35
C SER A 8 -6.59 8.08 7.09
N GLY A 9 -6.65 8.70 5.92
CA GLY A 9 -6.39 8.03 4.65
C GLY A 9 -7.48 7.00 4.28
N PRO A 10 -7.55 6.61 2.99
CA PRO A 10 -8.59 5.71 2.51
C PRO A 10 -8.35 4.26 2.98
N TYR A 11 -9.43 3.54 3.23
CA TYR A 11 -9.36 2.08 3.33
C TYR A 11 -8.95 1.51 1.97
N LEU A 12 -7.90 0.68 1.95
CA LEU A 12 -7.46 -0.04 0.76
C LEU A 12 -7.86 -1.51 0.86
N PRO A 13 -8.75 -2.02 0.00
CA PRO A 13 -9.16 -3.42 0.07
C PRO A 13 -7.99 -4.38 -0.24
N PRO A 14 -8.00 -5.60 0.33
CA PRO A 14 -7.06 -6.64 -0.07
C PRO A 14 -7.07 -6.86 -1.59
N GLY A 15 -5.89 -6.96 -2.19
CA GLY A 15 -5.70 -7.06 -3.63
C GLY A 15 -5.45 -5.73 -4.34
N THR A 16 -5.60 -4.58 -3.66
CA THR A 16 -5.24 -3.27 -4.22
C THR A 16 -3.75 -3.20 -4.54
N ALA A 17 -3.43 -2.81 -5.77
CA ALA A 17 -2.07 -2.55 -6.20
C ALA A 17 -1.63 -1.16 -5.73
N VAL A 18 -0.45 -1.10 -5.13
CA VAL A 18 0.13 0.12 -4.57
C VAL A 18 1.59 0.28 -4.96
N CYS A 19 2.04 1.53 -4.90
CA CYS A 19 3.43 1.94 -5.00
C CYS A 19 3.80 2.69 -3.71
N TYR A 20 4.97 2.37 -3.15
CA TYR A 20 5.62 3.12 -2.09
C TYR A 20 6.85 3.82 -2.68
N ASP A 21 6.85 5.15 -2.68
CA ASP A 21 7.90 6.00 -3.29
C ASP A 21 8.86 6.60 -2.26
N GLY A 22 8.73 6.24 -0.98
CA GLY A 22 9.50 6.82 0.13
C GLY A 22 10.96 6.33 0.28
N LEU A 23 11.51 5.56 -0.66
CA LEU A 23 12.90 5.11 -0.61
C LEU A 23 13.83 6.03 -1.43
N GLU A 24 14.52 6.96 -0.75
CA GLU A 24 15.47 7.89 -1.38
C GLU A 24 16.64 7.20 -2.12
N GLN A 25 17.04 5.99 -1.72
CA GLN A 25 18.16 5.24 -2.33
C GLN A 25 17.74 3.90 -2.98
N GLY A 26 16.43 3.61 -3.06
CA GLY A 26 15.91 2.33 -3.59
C GLY A 26 15.00 2.46 -4.80
N GLY A 27 14.49 3.66 -5.07
CA GLY A 27 13.41 3.85 -6.05
C GLY A 27 12.06 3.36 -5.51
N PRO A 28 10.99 3.49 -6.32
CA PRO A 28 9.66 3.05 -5.91
C PRO A 28 9.58 1.54 -5.75
N GLU A 29 8.89 1.08 -4.71
CA GLU A 29 8.56 -0.32 -4.51
C GLU A 29 7.08 -0.59 -4.75
N TYR A 30 6.81 -1.70 -5.44
CA TYR A 30 5.49 -2.08 -5.88
C TYR A 30 5.00 -3.26 -5.07
N GLY A 31 3.75 -3.16 -4.62
CA GLY A 31 3.17 -4.15 -3.73
C GLY A 31 1.67 -4.33 -3.89
N ILE A 32 1.16 -5.36 -3.23
CA ILE A 32 -0.28 -5.65 -3.15
C ILE A 32 -0.70 -5.59 -1.70
N VAL A 33 -1.80 -4.89 -1.41
CA VAL A 33 -2.41 -4.87 -0.07
C VAL A 33 -2.91 -6.28 0.28
N VAL A 34 -2.46 -6.81 1.41
CA VAL A 34 -2.88 -8.11 1.95
C VAL A 34 -4.00 -7.93 2.97
N HIS A 35 -3.89 -6.90 3.80
CA HIS A 35 -4.87 -6.55 4.81
C HIS A 35 -4.78 -5.06 5.09
N CYS A 36 -5.92 -4.42 5.35
CA CYS A 36 -5.97 -3.04 5.81
C CYS A 36 -7.03 -2.91 6.91
N TRP A 37 -6.78 -2.09 7.90
CA TRP A 37 -7.66 -1.88 9.05
C TRP A 37 -7.56 -0.44 9.54
N LEU A 38 -8.60 0.06 10.20
CA LEU A 38 -8.54 1.32 10.92
C LEU A 38 -7.74 1.09 12.21
N ASP A 39 -6.61 1.75 12.35
CA ASP A 39 -5.86 1.81 13.59
C ASP A 39 -6.36 3.02 14.40
N GLU A 40 -7.12 2.75 15.45
CA GLU A 40 -7.73 3.75 16.31
C GLU A 40 -6.69 4.54 17.13
N GLU A 41 -5.47 4.00 17.35
CA GLU A 41 -4.41 4.67 18.11
C GLU A 41 -3.86 5.87 17.34
N ILE A 42 -3.69 5.70 16.02
CA ILE A 42 -3.21 6.76 15.12
C ILE A 42 -4.33 7.47 14.36
N GLY A 43 -5.57 6.99 14.49
CA GLY A 43 -6.73 7.53 13.79
C GLY A 43 -6.62 7.41 12.27
N ALA A 44 -5.94 6.37 11.75
CA ALA A 44 -5.65 6.20 10.34
C ALA A 44 -5.71 4.73 9.90
N HIS A 45 -5.93 4.49 8.61
CA HIS A 45 -5.87 3.16 8.06
C HIS A 45 -4.42 2.71 7.88
N ASP A 46 -4.07 1.61 8.51
CA ASP A 46 -2.82 0.89 8.28
C ASP A 46 -3.06 -0.33 7.40
N CYS A 47 -2.12 -0.57 6.50
CA CYS A 47 -2.18 -1.70 5.60
C CYS A 47 -0.90 -2.54 5.68
N TYR A 48 -1.07 -3.87 5.70
CA TYR A 48 -0.01 -4.80 5.37
C TYR A 48 0.10 -4.95 3.85
N VAL A 49 1.29 -4.68 3.32
CA VAL A 49 1.58 -4.74 1.89
C VAL A 49 2.64 -5.81 1.64
N ALA A 50 2.35 -6.71 0.70
CA ALA A 50 3.32 -7.64 0.15
C ALA A 50 4.08 -6.96 -0.99
N PHE A 51 5.39 -6.75 -0.83
CA PHE A 51 6.22 -6.06 -1.82
C PHE A 51 6.98 -7.03 -2.72
N PHE A 52 7.15 -6.62 -3.99
CA PHE A 52 7.74 -7.40 -5.07
C PHE A 52 8.94 -6.70 -5.73
N GLY A 53 9.43 -5.62 -5.14
CA GLY A 53 10.53 -4.81 -5.66
C GLY A 53 10.07 -3.78 -6.68
N ASP A 54 10.75 -3.69 -7.82
CA ASP A 54 10.63 -2.60 -8.81
C ASP A 54 9.41 -2.70 -9.75
N LYS A 55 8.58 -3.74 -9.60
CA LYS A 55 7.38 -3.96 -10.44
C LYS A 55 6.34 -4.84 -9.76
N GLN A 56 5.10 -4.73 -10.23
CA GLN A 56 4.02 -5.64 -9.83
C GLN A 56 4.27 -7.07 -10.35
N PRO A 57 3.88 -8.10 -9.60
CA PRO A 57 4.03 -9.48 -10.04
C PRO A 57 3.05 -9.78 -11.17
N MET A 58 3.55 -10.32 -12.29
CA MET A 58 2.71 -10.90 -13.33
C MET A 58 2.48 -12.38 -13.02
N GLY A 59 1.27 -12.72 -12.55
CA GLY A 59 0.94 -14.09 -12.16
C GLY A 59 1.55 -14.50 -10.82
N LYS A 60 2.06 -15.74 -10.71
CA LYS A 60 2.66 -16.23 -9.48
C LYS A 60 4.06 -15.61 -9.32
N PRO A 61 4.35 -14.90 -8.21
CA PRO A 61 5.68 -14.34 -7.99
C PRO A 61 6.74 -15.45 -7.89
N ILE A 62 7.91 -15.22 -8.50
CA ILE A 62 9.04 -16.15 -8.52
C ILE A 62 9.65 -16.25 -7.11
N GLU A 63 9.75 -15.12 -6.44
CA GLU A 63 10.27 -14.99 -5.08
C GLU A 63 9.12 -14.75 -4.10
N LYS A 64 9.32 -15.19 -2.84
CA LYS A 64 8.34 -14.94 -1.79
C LYS A 64 8.39 -13.44 -1.45
N PRO A 65 7.28 -12.70 -1.57
CA PRO A 65 7.27 -11.29 -1.16
C PRO A 65 7.49 -11.18 0.34
N TYR A 66 8.12 -10.09 0.75
CA TYR A 66 8.16 -9.70 2.15
C TYR A 66 6.96 -8.79 2.45
N ILE A 67 6.53 -8.75 3.71
CA ILE A 67 5.35 -7.99 4.15
C ILE A 67 5.79 -6.89 5.09
N LEU A 68 5.36 -5.66 4.83
CA LEU A 68 5.56 -4.50 5.70
C LEU A 68 4.23 -3.81 6.02
N ARG A 69 4.19 -3.08 7.14
CA ARG A 69 3.05 -2.24 7.54
C ARG A 69 3.33 -0.80 7.12
N TYR A 70 2.35 -0.19 6.46
CA TYR A 70 2.38 1.22 6.08
C TYR A 70 1.03 1.86 6.33
N ALA A 71 1.06 3.13 6.74
CA ALA A 71 -0.13 3.96 6.70
C ALA A 71 -0.62 4.07 5.26
N SER A 72 -1.94 3.95 5.05
CA SER A 72 -2.58 4.05 3.73
C SER A 72 -2.22 5.34 3.00
N THR A 73 -1.97 6.42 3.74
CA THR A 73 -1.55 7.73 3.23
C THR A 73 -0.12 7.74 2.66
N SER A 74 0.72 6.78 3.02
CA SER A 74 2.05 6.60 2.45
C SER A 74 2.06 5.77 1.16
N LEU A 75 0.89 5.27 0.74
CA LEU A 75 0.76 4.37 -0.41
C LEU A 75 0.03 5.08 -1.55
N THR A 76 0.61 5.03 -2.74
CA THR A 76 -0.07 5.48 -3.96
C THR A 76 -0.78 4.30 -4.59
N VAL A 77 -2.11 4.34 -4.69
CA VAL A 77 -2.89 3.34 -5.44
C VAL A 77 -2.55 3.46 -6.91
N ILE A 78 -2.18 2.34 -7.54
CA ILE A 78 -1.91 2.28 -8.97
C ILE A 78 -2.97 1.43 -9.65
N ASP A 79 -3.46 1.93 -10.78
CA ASP A 79 -4.38 1.15 -11.61
C ASP A 79 -3.61 -0.04 -12.18
N LYS A 80 -4.17 -1.23 -12.02
CA LYS A 80 -3.59 -2.42 -12.62
C LYS A 80 -3.94 -2.32 -14.10
N ALA A 81 -3.11 -1.63 -14.89
CA ALA A 81 -3.33 -1.44 -16.31
C ALA A 81 -3.83 -2.75 -16.91
N ALA A 82 -5.09 -2.73 -17.33
CA ALA A 82 -5.73 -3.84 -18.02
C ALA A 82 -4.97 -3.99 -19.35
N ASP A 83 -4.36 -5.14 -19.54
CA ASP A 83 -3.91 -5.61 -20.85
C ASP A 83 -5.15 -6.01 -21.69
#